data_AF-A0A835PDN6-F1
#
_entry.id   AF-A0A835PDN6-F1
#
_cell.length_a   1.000
_cell.length_b   1.000
_cell.length_c   1.000
_cell.angle_alpha   90.00
_cell.angle_beta   90.00
_cell.angle_gamma   90.00
#
_symmetry.space_group_name_H-M   'P 1'
#
loop_
_entity.id
_entity.type
_entity.pdbx_description
1 polymer ?
#
loop_
_entity_poly.entity_id
_entity_poly.type
_entity_poly.pdbx_seq_one_letter_code
_entity_poly.pdbx_strand_id
1 'polypeptide(L)'
;MVVATVIPERKDKFVQLDLPVIDLTWKRDIVAKLIVKACEEHGFFKVINHGVQMGVIDSVEKESKEFFSMPASEKQKAGPPNPLGYGSKKIGFNGDSGNLSISSSTQTLHPSTKELEPWTRKTH
;
A
#
# COMPACT_ATOMS: atom_id res chain seq x y z
N MET A 1 35.27 -8.79 23.70
CA MET A 1 34.53 -9.95 23.19
C MET A 1 33.06 -9.56 23.12
N VAL A 2 32.50 -9.44 21.91
CA VAL A 2 31.07 -9.15 21.74
C VAL A 2 30.35 -10.49 21.78
N VAL A 3 29.59 -10.72 22.85
CA VAL A 3 28.73 -11.91 22.96
C VAL A 3 27.54 -11.68 22.04
N ALA A 4 27.48 -12.44 20.94
CA ALA A 4 26.32 -12.47 20.08
C ALA A 4 25.20 -13.21 20.82
N THR A 5 24.18 -12.49 21.27
CA THR A 5 22.94 -13.10 21.72
C THR A 5 22.25 -13.72 20.52
N VAL A 6 22.15 -15.04 20.51
CA VAL A 6 21.40 -15.80 19.51
C VAL A 6 19.93 -15.36 19.62
N ILE A 7 19.45 -14.60 18.64
CA ILE A 7 18.02 -14.27 18.52
C ILE A 7 17.32 -15.59 18.14
N PRO A 8 16.33 -16.06 18.91
CA PRO A 8 15.65 -17.30 18.59
C PRO A 8 14.96 -17.15 17.23
N GLU A 9 15.28 -18.07 16.32
CA GLU A 9 14.63 -18.28 15.04
C GLU A 9 13.11 -18.25 15.24
N ARG A 10 12.46 -17.15 14.83
CA ARG A 10 11.01 -17.04 14.81
C ARG A 10 10.52 -18.04 13.78
N LYS A 11 10.06 -19.21 14.25
CA LYS A 11 9.28 -20.14 13.43
C LYS A 11 8.00 -19.42 13.04
N ASP A 12 8.01 -18.72 11.91
CA ASP A 12 6.82 -18.15 11.29
C ASP A 12 5.92 -19.32 10.91
N LYS A 13 5.05 -19.72 11.84
CA LYS A 13 3.88 -20.53 11.50
C LYS A 13 3.06 -19.65 10.58
N PHE A 14 3.06 -19.93 9.29
CA PHE A 14 2.07 -19.38 8.39
C PHE A 14 0.70 -19.79 8.93
N VAL A 15 0.06 -18.88 9.66
CA VAL A 15 -1.36 -18.99 9.94
C VAL A 15 -2.01 -18.78 8.59
N GLN A 16 -2.60 -19.82 8.02
CA GLN A 16 -3.50 -19.64 6.90
C GLN A 16 -4.66 -18.79 7.43
N LEU A 17 -4.59 -17.49 7.20
CA LEU A 17 -5.64 -16.56 7.56
C LEU A 17 -6.77 -16.79 6.55
N ASP A 18 -7.85 -17.43 7.00
CA ASP A 18 -9.11 -17.49 6.25
C ASP A 18 -9.72 -16.10 6.21
N LEU A 19 -9.25 -15.36 5.22
CA LEU A 19 -9.57 -13.97 4.96
C LEU A 19 -10.87 -13.92 4.15
N PRO A 20 -11.91 -13.19 4.59
CA PRO A 20 -13.16 -13.09 3.84
C PRO A 20 -12.91 -12.56 2.42
N VAL A 21 -13.47 -13.25 1.43
CA VAL A 21 -13.48 -12.83 0.02
C VAL A 21 -14.91 -12.48 -0.35
N ILE A 22 -15.13 -11.25 -0.83
CA ILE A 22 -16.45 -10.72 -1.16
C ILE A 22 -16.53 -10.46 -2.67
N ASP A 23 -17.50 -11.09 -3.33
CA ASP A 23 -17.79 -10.87 -4.74
C ASP A 23 -18.73 -9.67 -4.91
N LEU A 24 -18.26 -8.62 -5.59
CA LEU A 24 -19.03 -7.38 -5.77
C LEU A 24 -20.07 -7.47 -6.90
N THR A 25 -20.18 -8.60 -7.61
CA THR A 25 -21.25 -8.83 -8.60
C THR A 25 -22.58 -9.26 -7.97
N TRP A 26 -22.58 -9.66 -6.70
CA TRP A 26 -23.78 -10.05 -5.98
C TRP A 26 -24.69 -8.85 -5.67
N LYS A 27 -25.92 -9.14 -5.21
CA LYS A 27 -26.89 -8.09 -4.84
C LYS A 27 -26.33 -7.19 -3.74
N ARG A 28 -26.56 -5.89 -3.88
CA ARG A 28 -25.99 -4.85 -2.99
C ARG A 28 -26.32 -5.06 -1.51
N ASP A 29 -27.51 -5.54 -1.20
CA ASP A 29 -27.96 -5.82 0.17
C ASP A 29 -27.19 -6.99 0.81
N ILE A 30 -26.83 -8.00 0.02
CA ILE A 30 -26.01 -9.14 0.46
C ILE A 30 -24.56 -8.67 0.66
N VAL A 31 -23.99 -7.98 -0.33
CA VAL A 31 -22.61 -7.47 -0.28
C VAL A 31 -22.40 -6.56 0.92
N ALA A 32 -23.33 -5.62 1.18
CA ALA A 32 -23.24 -4.71 2.31
C ALA A 32 -23.19 -5.45 3.65
N LYS A 33 -24.04 -6.49 3.84
CA LYS A 33 -24.03 -7.31 5.06
C LYS A 33 -22.73 -8.08 5.24
N LEU A 34 -22.16 -8.62 4.15
CA LEU A 34 -20.88 -9.32 4.18
C LEU A 34 -19.72 -8.40 4.53
N ILE A 35 -19.71 -7.17 4.01
CA ILE A 35 -18.69 -6.17 4.34
C ILE A 35 -18.77 -5.81 5.83
N VAL A 36 -19.98 -5.54 6.35
CA VAL A 36 -20.17 -5.25 7.79
C VAL A 36 -19.64 -6.40 8.64
N LYS A 37 -20.05 -7.63 8.34
CA LYS A 37 -19.60 -8.82 9.06
C LYS A 37 -18.08 -8.99 9.01
N ALA A 38 -17.46 -8.82 7.84
CA ALA A 38 -16.01 -8.95 7.70
C ALA A 38 -15.25 -7.85 8.47
N CYS A 39 -15.77 -6.63 8.53
CA CYS A 39 -15.22 -5.56 9.35
C CYS A 39 -15.34 -5.86 10.86
N GLU A 40 -16.48 -6.40 11.30
CA GLU A 40 -16.73 -6.73 12.71
C GLU A 40 -15.88 -7.92 13.20
N GLU A 41 -15.75 -8.97 12.38
CA GLU A 41 -15.09 -10.22 12.77
C GLU A 41 -13.58 -10.23 12.47
N HIS A 42 -13.15 -9.63 11.35
CA HIS A 42 -11.76 -9.71 10.87
C HIS A 42 -11.06 -8.35 10.82
N GLY A 43 -11.79 -7.26 10.55
CA GLY A 43 -11.23 -5.92 10.34
C GLY A 43 -10.61 -5.70 8.96
N PHE A 44 -10.53 -6.72 8.11
CA PHE A 44 -10.04 -6.65 6.73
C PHE A 44 -10.66 -7.78 5.88
N PHE A 45 -10.78 -7.54 4.57
CA PHE A 45 -11.34 -8.48 3.60
C PHE A 45 -10.74 -8.26 2.21
N LYS A 46 -10.88 -9.24 1.33
CA LYS A 46 -10.57 -9.14 -0.10
C LYS A 46 -11.86 -8.94 -0.89
N VAL A 47 -11.78 -8.19 -1.98
CA VAL A 47 -12.87 -8.08 -2.95
C VAL A 47 -12.45 -8.68 -4.29
N ILE A 48 -13.39 -9.34 -4.96
CA ILE A 48 -13.25 -9.82 -6.34
C ILE A 48 -14.35 -9.22 -7.19
N ASN A 49 -14.14 -9.24 -8.51
CA ASN A 49 -15.09 -8.69 -9.50
C ASN A 49 -15.51 -7.24 -9.19
N HIS A 50 -14.55 -6.42 -8.73
CA HIS A 50 -14.77 -5.02 -8.34
C HIS A 50 -15.00 -4.05 -9.51
N GLY A 51 -14.96 -4.54 -10.75
CA GLY A 51 -15.24 -3.74 -11.96
C GLY A 51 -14.13 -2.76 -12.36
N VAL A 52 -12.97 -2.77 -11.69
CA VAL A 52 -11.80 -2.00 -12.12
C VAL A 52 -11.12 -2.76 -13.26
N GLN A 53 -10.87 -2.06 -14.36
CA GLN A 53 -10.25 -2.66 -15.54
C GLN A 53 -8.83 -3.15 -15.25
N MET A 54 -8.46 -4.31 -15.77
CA MET A 54 -7.15 -4.92 -15.51
C MET A 54 -5.99 -4.00 -15.95
N GLY A 55 -6.14 -3.29 -17.07
CA GLY A 55 -5.10 -2.35 -17.53
C GLY A 55 -4.82 -1.20 -16.56
N VAL A 56 -5.77 -0.82 -15.70
CA VAL A 56 -5.53 0.16 -14.62
C VAL A 56 -4.66 -0.44 -13.53
N ILE A 57 -4.94 -1.70 -13.14
CA ILE A 57 -4.15 -2.44 -12.15
C ILE A 57 -2.72 -2.63 -12.67
N ASP A 58 -2.57 -3.09 -13.91
CA ASP A 58 -1.28 -3.30 -14.56
C ASP A 58 -0.45 -2.01 -14.62
N SER A 59 -1.09 -0.90 -14.96
CA SER A 59 -0.45 0.42 -15.00
C SER A 59 0.04 0.85 -13.62
N VAL A 60 -0.80 0.76 -12.59
CA VAL A 60 -0.41 1.11 -11.22
C VAL A 60 0.73 0.21 -10.72
N GLU A 61 0.68 -1.08 -11.01
CA GLU A 61 1.76 -2.00 -10.65
C GLU A 61 3.07 -1.66 -11.36
N LYS A 62 3.02 -1.38 -12.66
CA LYS A 62 4.19 -1.03 -13.46
C LYS A 62 4.83 0.26 -12.95
N GLU A 63 4.06 1.34 -12.84
CA GLU A 63 4.54 2.64 -12.37
C GLU A 63 5.09 2.55 -10.94
N SER A 64 4.44 1.76 -10.07
CA SER A 64 4.93 1.51 -8.71
C SER A 64 6.29 0.80 -8.72
N LYS A 65 6.43 -0.27 -9.51
CA LYS A 65 7.70 -1.01 -9.66
C LYS A 65 8.81 -0.11 -10.20
N GLU A 66 8.52 0.68 -11.23
CA GLU A 66 9.47 1.62 -11.82
C GLU A 66 9.90 2.69 -10.82
N PHE A 67 8.95 3.34 -10.14
CA PHE A 67 9.23 4.35 -9.13
C PHE A 67 10.10 3.80 -7.99
N PHE A 68 9.75 2.65 -7.42
CA PHE A 68 10.50 2.11 -6.28
C PHE A 68 11.87 1.54 -6.65
N SER A 69 12.08 1.20 -7.93
CA SER A 69 13.38 0.82 -8.48
C SER A 69 14.33 2.01 -8.68
N MET A 70 13.84 3.25 -8.66
CA MET A 70 14.68 4.44 -8.77
C MET A 70 15.60 4.64 -7.54
N PRO A 71 16.77 5.29 -7.72
CA PRO A 71 17.65 5.66 -6.61
C PRO A 71 16.93 6.51 -5.56
N ALA A 72 17.35 6.39 -4.30
CA ALA A 72 16.74 7.12 -3.19
C ALA A 72 16.77 8.65 -3.38
N SER A 73 17.79 9.19 -4.04
CA SER A 73 17.90 10.61 -4.37
C SER A 73 16.80 11.07 -5.33
N GLU A 74 16.47 10.26 -6.33
CA GLU A 74 15.39 10.53 -7.29
C GLU A 74 14.03 10.43 -6.62
N LYS A 75 13.79 9.39 -5.81
CA LYS A 75 12.52 9.24 -5.07
C LYS A 75 12.26 10.39 -4.10
N GLN A 76 13.30 10.91 -3.45
CA GLN A 76 13.20 12.08 -2.55
C GLN A 76 12.78 13.37 -3.26
N LYS A 77 12.87 13.44 -4.59
CA LYS A 77 12.37 14.59 -5.36
C LYS A 77 10.84 14.64 -5.42
N ALA A 78 10.13 13.59 -4.98
CA ALA A 78 8.67 13.57 -4.91
C ALA A 78 8.04 14.48 -3.86
N GLY A 79 8.84 15.30 -3.20
CA GLY A 79 8.36 16.21 -2.18
C GLY A 79 8.04 15.48 -0.87
N PRO A 80 7.82 16.26 0.21
CA PRO A 80 7.45 15.69 1.50
C PRO A 80 6.10 14.97 1.43
N PRO A 81 5.85 13.99 2.30
CA PRO A 81 4.56 13.27 2.38
C PRO A 81 3.45 14.15 3.00
N ASN A 82 3.16 15.31 2.41
CA ASN A 82 2.07 16.20 2.84
C ASN A 82 1.56 17.09 1.68
N PRO A 83 0.35 16.84 1.11
CA PRO A 83 -0.50 15.65 1.27
C PRO A 83 -0.02 14.46 0.42
N LEU A 84 0.73 14.73 -0.65
CA LEU A 84 1.22 13.74 -1.61
C LEU A 84 2.74 13.90 -1.73
N GLY A 85 3.48 12.80 -1.69
CA GLY A 85 4.94 12.81 -1.84
C GLY A 85 5.57 11.53 -1.30
N TYR A 86 6.90 11.46 -1.34
CA TYR A 86 7.66 10.31 -0.88
C TYR A 86 8.48 10.66 0.35
N GLY A 87 8.15 10.02 1.46
CA GLY A 87 8.96 10.07 2.66
C GLY A 87 8.34 9.38 3.86
N SER A 88 9.17 8.65 4.61
CA SER A 88 9.09 8.57 6.06
C SER A 88 10.45 8.01 6.55
N LYS A 89 11.07 8.66 7.55
CA LYS A 89 12.29 8.17 8.23
C LYS A 89 12.08 8.00 9.74
N LYS A 90 10.89 8.36 10.25
CA LYS A 90 10.56 8.31 11.67
C LYS A 90 9.65 7.11 11.91
N ILE A 91 10.12 6.17 12.70
CA ILE A 91 9.32 5.07 13.22
C ILE A 91 8.86 5.45 14.64
N GLY A 92 7.56 5.41 14.89
CA GLY A 92 6.98 5.69 16.22
C GLY A 92 6.98 7.16 16.68
N PHE A 93 6.32 7.40 17.82
CA PHE A 93 6.18 8.73 18.45
C PHE A 93 7.49 9.25 19.10
N ASN A 94 8.46 8.36 19.34
CA ASN A 94 9.69 8.66 20.09
C ASN A 94 10.86 9.11 19.21
N GLY A 95 10.67 9.28 17.90
CA GLY A 95 11.73 9.70 16.99
C GLY A 95 12.74 8.61 16.66
N ASP A 96 12.39 7.33 16.88
CA ASP A 96 13.22 6.21 16.47
C ASP A 96 13.45 6.28 14.96
N SER A 97 14.69 6.02 14.55
CA SER A 97 15.10 6.00 13.15
C SER A 97 15.53 4.58 12.81
N GLY A 98 14.63 3.81 12.22
CA GLY A 98 14.92 2.49 11.66
C GLY A 98 14.87 2.56 10.14
N ASN A 99 15.64 1.71 9.46
CA ASN A 99 15.46 1.49 8.03
C ASN A 99 14.21 0.62 7.81
N LEU A 100 13.05 1.23 8.02
CA LEU A 100 11.77 0.62 7.69
C LEU A 100 11.48 0.96 6.24
N SER A 101 11.63 -0.01 5.34
CA SER A 101 11.21 0.12 3.94
C SER A 101 9.68 0.07 3.81
N ILE A 102 8.94 0.85 4.61
CA ILE A 102 7.53 1.13 4.32
C ILE A 102 7.52 2.35 3.42
N SER A 103 7.49 2.09 2.12
CA SER A 103 7.36 3.10 1.10
C SER A 103 5.90 3.50 0.95
N SER A 104 5.43 4.42 1.80
CA SER A 104 4.11 5.02 1.64
C SER A 104 4.18 6.16 0.60
N SER A 105 3.53 5.97 -0.53
CA SER A 105 3.18 7.05 -1.47
C SER A 105 1.66 7.21 -1.45
N THR A 106 1.17 8.35 -0.99
CA THR A 106 -0.27 8.66 -0.96
C THR A 106 -0.63 9.46 -2.20
N GLN A 107 -1.62 9.01 -2.98
CA GLN A 107 -2.24 9.78 -4.07
C GLN A 107 -3.75 9.93 -3.78
N THR A 108 -4.24 11.16 -3.64
CA THR A 108 -5.69 11.43 -3.50
C THR A 108 -6.22 11.87 -4.86
N LEU A 109 -7.13 11.09 -5.46
CA LEU A 109 -7.83 11.48 -6.69
C LEU A 109 -9.05 12.33 -6.35
N HIS A 110 -9.09 13.59 -6.82
CA HIS A 110 -10.27 14.44 -6.73
C HIS A 110 -11.29 14.06 -7.82
N PRO A 111 -12.62 14.05 -7.56
CA PRO A 111 -13.62 13.56 -8.52
C PRO A 111 -13.70 14.32 -9.86
N SER A 112 -13.07 15.50 -9.97
CA SER A 112 -13.11 16.35 -11.18
C SER A 112 -11.83 16.34 -12.01
N THR A 113 -10.80 15.58 -11.64
CA THR A 113 -9.53 15.59 -12.37
C THR A 113 -9.60 14.63 -13.56
N LYS A 114 -9.77 15.17 -14.77
CA LYS A 114 -9.83 14.39 -16.02
C LYS A 114 -8.46 13.94 -16.56
N GLU A 115 -7.36 14.31 -15.91
CA GLU A 115 -6.01 13.93 -16.33
C GLU A 115 -5.19 13.47 -15.13
N LEU A 116 -4.69 12.24 -15.22
CA LEU A 116 -3.55 11.79 -14.44
C LEU A 116 -2.32 12.41 -15.11
N GLU A 117 -1.89 13.58 -14.63
CA GLU A 117 -0.59 14.12 -15.02
C GLU A 117 0.48 13.08 -14.66
N PRO A 118 1.24 12.55 -15.65
CA PRO A 118 2.31 11.60 -15.38
C PRO A 118 3.30 12.24 -14.41
N TRP A 119 3.63 11.51 -13.34
CA TRP A 119 4.54 11.98 -12.30
C TRP A 119 5.96 12.25 -12.82
N THR A 120 6.23 11.96 -14.10
CA THR A 120 7.52 12.11 -14.77
C THR A 120 7.38 12.82 -16.12
N ARG A 121 7.56 14.15 -16.14
CA ARG A 121 8.33 14.85 -17.19
C ARG A 121 8.59 16.32 -16.83
N LYS A 122 9.69 16.55 -16.13
CA LYS A 122 10.52 17.73 -16.32
C LYS A 122 11.97 17.29 -16.44
N THR A 123 12.32 16.78 -17.62
CA THR A 123 13.71 16.73 -18.08
C THR A 123 13.94 18.00 -18.89
N HIS A 124 14.80 18.86 -18.35
CA HIS A 124 15.50 20.02 -18.94
C HIS A 124 14.79 20.88 -19.98
#